data_AF-A0A4P7CXE2-F1
#
_entry.id   AF-A0A4P7CXE2-F1
#
_cell.length_a   1.000
_cell.length_b   1.000
_cell.length_c   1.000
_cell.angle_alpha   90.00
_cell.angle_beta   90.00
_cell.angle_gamma   90.00
#
_symmetry.space_group_name_H-M   'P 1'
#
loop_
_entity.id
_entity.type
_entity.pdbx_description
1 polymer ?
#
loop_
_entity_poly.entity_id
_entity_poly.type
_entity_poly.pdbx_seq_one_letter_code
_entity_poly.pdbx_strand_id
1 'polypeptide(L)'
;MPSQSHNLARNYTYNVLSRDTFGCSMKAIYSEVGDEKIEILKDPATDDGTKKSAKGLLRGEKVGNDYVLHNQQTLEQVNSGEYRTVFRNN
;
A
#
# COMPACT_ATOMS: atom_id res chain seq x y z
N MET A 1 -1.89 17.37 -51.69
CA MET A 1 -2.71 17.45 -50.47
C MET A 1 -1.96 16.73 -49.36
N PRO A 2 -1.52 17.37 -48.27
CA PRO A 2 -0.89 16.65 -47.18
C PRO A 2 -1.98 16.08 -46.25
N SER A 3 -1.86 14.80 -45.93
CA SER A 3 -2.73 14.12 -44.98
C SER A 3 -2.50 14.71 -43.59
N GLN A 4 -3.60 15.13 -42.95
CA GLN A 4 -3.63 15.54 -41.55
C GLN A 4 -3.41 14.29 -40.71
N SER A 5 -2.19 14.09 -40.20
CA SER A 5 -1.94 13.12 -39.14
C SER A 5 -2.60 13.63 -37.86
N HIS A 6 -3.74 13.04 -37.50
CA HIS A 6 -4.38 13.25 -36.21
C HIS A 6 -3.41 12.84 -35.09
N ASN A 7 -2.72 13.82 -34.50
CA ASN A 7 -2.07 13.64 -33.22
C ASN A 7 -3.18 13.48 -32.17
N LEU A 8 -3.42 12.24 -31.76
CA LEU A 8 -4.15 11.91 -30.53
C LEU A 8 -3.37 12.46 -29.34
N ALA A 9 -3.54 13.75 -29.06
CA ALA A 9 -3.10 14.34 -27.80
C ALA A 9 -3.94 13.70 -26.69
N ARG A 10 -3.39 12.65 -26.05
CA ARG A 10 -3.94 12.17 -24.78
C ARG A 10 -3.95 13.35 -23.81
N ASN A 11 -5.12 13.63 -23.28
CA ASN A 11 -5.36 14.65 -22.27
C ASN A 11 -4.45 14.43 -21.05
N TYR A 12 -3.28 15.07 -21.03
CA TYR A 12 -2.37 15.07 -19.88
C TYR A 12 -2.94 16.04 -18.84
N THR A 13 -3.55 15.50 -17.79
CA THR A 13 -4.05 16.31 -16.67
C THR A 13 -2.90 17.04 -15.96
N TYR A 14 -3.18 18.28 -15.52
CA TYR A 14 -2.42 19.31 -14.78
C TYR A 14 -0.95 19.12 -14.34
N ASN A 15 -0.44 17.93 -14.03
CA ASN A 15 0.92 17.76 -13.49
C ASN A 15 1.73 16.61 -14.10
N VAL A 16 1.20 15.84 -15.06
CA VAL A 16 1.92 14.68 -15.65
C VAL A 16 2.41 13.70 -14.57
N LEU A 17 1.67 13.57 -13.46
CA LEU A 17 2.00 12.65 -12.37
C LEU A 17 1.26 11.34 -12.58
N SER A 18 1.96 10.23 -12.38
CA SER A 18 1.37 8.89 -12.35
C SER A 18 1.38 8.35 -10.92
N ARG A 19 0.57 7.34 -10.62
CA ARG A 19 0.58 6.64 -9.33
C ARG A 19 2.00 6.19 -8.93
N ASP A 20 2.76 5.70 -9.89
CA ASP A 20 4.13 5.22 -9.72
C ASP A 20 5.09 6.35 -9.34
N THR A 21 4.78 7.60 -9.72
CA THR A 21 5.54 8.79 -9.32
C THR A 21 5.54 8.99 -7.80
N PHE A 22 4.48 8.57 -7.11
CA PHE A 22 4.38 8.67 -5.65
C PHE A 22 4.81 7.39 -4.91
N GLY A 23 5.17 6.33 -5.63
CA GLY A 23 5.51 5.03 -5.03
C GLY A 23 4.36 4.36 -4.26
N CYS A 24 3.12 4.80 -4.45
CA CYS A 24 1.96 4.29 -3.72
C CYS A 24 1.64 2.84 -4.14
N SER A 25 1.39 1.97 -3.15
CA SER A 25 0.94 0.60 -3.40
C SER A 25 -0.03 0.11 -2.32
N MET A 26 -0.98 -0.73 -2.72
CA MET A 26 -1.90 -1.43 -1.83
C MET A 26 -1.66 -2.94 -1.99
N LYS A 27 -1.56 -3.65 -0.87
CA LYS A 27 -1.28 -5.08 -0.83
C LYS A 27 -2.10 -5.73 0.29
N ALA A 28 -2.63 -6.92 0.03
CA ALA A 28 -3.11 -7.79 1.10
C ALA A 28 -1.91 -8.34 1.87
N ILE A 29 -1.95 -8.25 3.19
CA ILE A 29 -0.84 -8.59 4.10
C ILE A 29 -1.25 -9.59 5.19
N TYR A 30 -2.55 -9.82 5.36
CA TYR A 30 -3.15 -10.66 6.37
C TYR A 30 -4.54 -11.12 5.90
N SER A 31 -4.92 -12.36 6.21
CA SER A 31 -6.27 -12.90 6.01
C SER A 31 -6.60 -13.90 7.12
N GLU A 32 -7.88 -14.00 7.45
CA GLU A 32 -8.41 -15.04 8.34
C GLU A 32 -9.25 -16.01 7.51
N VAL A 33 -8.98 -17.31 7.62
CA VAL A 33 -9.70 -18.38 6.91
C VAL A 33 -10.17 -19.40 7.93
N GLY A 34 -11.46 -19.36 8.26
CA GLY A 34 -11.99 -20.10 9.42
C GLY A 34 -11.32 -19.60 10.70
N ASP A 35 -10.66 -20.50 11.43
CA ASP A 35 -9.90 -20.21 12.65
C ASP A 35 -8.40 -19.96 12.39
N GLU A 36 -7.95 -20.03 11.13
CA GLU A 36 -6.54 -19.88 10.77
C GLU A 36 -6.18 -18.45 10.38
N LYS A 37 -5.11 -17.94 10.98
CA LYS A 37 -4.52 -16.63 10.65
C LYS A 37 -3.41 -16.81 9.64
N ILE A 38 -3.60 -16.27 8.44
CA ILE A 38 -2.65 -16.40 7.32
C ILE A 38 -1.96 -15.06 7.08
N GLU A 39 -0.65 -15.05 7.27
CA GLU A 39 0.19 -13.92 6.87
C GLU A 39 0.50 -13.98 5.38
N ILE A 40 0.24 -12.88 4.67
CA ILE A 40 0.45 -12.81 3.22
C ILE A 40 1.72 -11.97 2.98
N LEU A 41 2.73 -12.56 2.36
CA LEU A 41 3.88 -11.82 1.82
C LEU A 41 3.95 -12.03 0.29
N LYS A 42 4.14 -10.94 -0.44
CA LYS A 42 4.66 -11.01 -1.81
C LYS A 42 6.19 -11.01 -1.78
N ASP A 43 6.79 -12.18 -2.00
CA ASP A 43 8.24 -12.37 -2.14
C ASP A 43 8.58 -12.77 -3.59
N PRO A 44 8.80 -11.82 -4.51
CA PRO A 44 9.10 -12.17 -5.90
C PRO A 44 10.49 -12.82 -6.00
N ALA A 45 10.57 -14.00 -6.63
CA ALA A 45 11.79 -14.81 -6.74
C ALA A 45 12.98 -14.12 -7.46
N THR A 46 12.76 -13.01 -8.15
CA THR A 46 13.76 -12.31 -8.98
C THR A 46 14.11 -10.90 -8.48
N ASP A 47 13.91 -10.59 -7.20
CA ASP A 47 14.13 -9.25 -6.65
C ASP A 47 15.29 -9.25 -5.65
N ASP A 48 16.19 -8.29 -5.75
CA ASP A 48 17.43 -8.15 -4.94
C ASP A 48 17.18 -7.77 -3.45
N GLY A 49 16.00 -8.12 -2.92
CA GLY A 49 15.61 -7.90 -1.52
C GLY A 49 15.04 -6.51 -1.21
N THR A 50 14.98 -5.61 -2.18
CA THR A 50 14.53 -4.21 -2.00
C THR A 50 13.01 -4.07 -1.97
N LYS A 51 12.23 -5.04 -2.45
CA LYS A 51 10.75 -5.00 -2.48
C LYS A 51 10.09 -5.94 -1.48
N LYS A 52 10.54 -5.96 -0.23
CA LYS A 52 9.83 -6.65 0.86
C LYS A 52 8.65 -5.79 1.31
N SER A 53 7.42 -6.29 1.14
CA SER A 53 6.25 -5.62 1.73
C SER A 53 6.13 -5.91 3.22
N ALA A 54 5.44 -5.01 3.91
CA ALA A 54 4.92 -5.26 5.25
C ALA A 54 4.10 -6.58 5.29
N LYS A 55 4.05 -7.24 6.45
CA LYS A 55 3.40 -8.55 6.66
C LYS A 55 2.55 -8.56 7.92
N GLY A 56 1.45 -9.32 7.88
CA GLY A 56 0.55 -9.47 9.02
C GLY A 56 -0.18 -8.17 9.34
N LEU A 57 -0.80 -8.12 10.52
CA LEU A 57 -1.43 -6.90 11.02
C LEU A 57 -0.38 -5.83 11.34
N LEU A 58 -0.70 -4.56 11.07
CA LEU A 58 0.24 -3.44 11.20
C LEU A 58 -0.17 -2.47 12.30
N ARG A 59 0.83 -1.92 12.99
CA ARG A 59 0.67 -0.81 13.92
C ARG A 59 1.58 0.34 13.51
N GLY A 60 0.99 1.49 13.18
CA GLY A 60 1.72 2.75 13.11
C GLY A 60 1.85 3.35 14.50
N GLU A 61 3.06 3.71 14.91
CA GLU A 61 3.35 4.35 16.20
C GLU A 61 4.09 5.66 15.98
N LYS A 62 3.72 6.70 16.73
CA LYS A 62 4.45 7.97 16.73
C LYS A 62 5.53 7.94 17.82
N VAL A 63 6.79 8.03 17.41
CA VAL A 63 7.94 8.04 18.31
C VAL A 63 8.63 9.39 18.17
N GLY A 64 8.36 10.31 19.09
CA GLY A 64 8.82 11.69 19.00
C GLY A 64 8.18 12.43 17.82
N ASN A 65 8.99 12.79 16.83
CA ASN A 65 8.54 13.48 15.62
C ASN A 65 8.39 12.54 14.40
N ASP A 66 8.78 11.27 14.55
CA ASP A 66 8.78 10.28 13.48
C ASP A 66 7.64 9.26 13.65
N TYR A 67 7.36 8.53 12.57
CA TYR A 67 6.43 7.39 12.58
C TYR A 67 7.17 6.08 12.30
N VAL A 68 6.86 5.06 13.10
CA VAL A 68 7.41 3.71 12.99
C VAL A 68 6.30 2.74 12.61
N LEU A 69 6.58 1.86 11.66
CA LEU A 69 5.66 0.81 11.23
C LEU A 69 6.08 -0.53 11.82
N HIS A 70 5.21 -1.12 12.65
CA HIS A 70 5.39 -2.46 13.21
C HIS A 70 4.58 -3.48 12.43
N ASN A 71 5.17 -4.65 12.17
CA ASN A 71 4.59 -5.78 11.44
C ASN A 71 4.12 -6.88 12.40
N GLN A 72 3.25 -7.79 11.93
CA GLN A 72 2.82 -9.00 12.67
C GLN A 72 2.30 -8.71 14.09
N GLN A 73 1.51 -7.66 14.23
CA GLN A 73 0.97 -7.23 15.52
C GLN A 73 -0.30 -8.01 15.90
N THR A 74 -0.67 -8.01 17.18
CA THR A 74 -1.98 -8.50 17.62
C THR A 74 -3.07 -7.45 17.37
N LEU A 75 -4.34 -7.84 17.33
CA LEU A 75 -5.46 -6.88 17.20
C LEU A 75 -5.44 -5.80 18.29
N GLU A 76 -5.09 -6.17 19.52
CA GLU A 76 -4.96 -5.22 20.63
C GLU A 76 -3.86 -4.19 20.38
N GLN A 77 -2.72 -4.62 19.86
CA GLN A 77 -1.61 -3.72 19.50
C GLN A 77 -1.94 -2.83 18.31
N VAL A 78 -2.64 -3.34 17.29
CA VAL A 78 -3.11 -2.52 16.16
C VAL A 78 -3.99 -1.38 16.67
N ASN A 79 -4.90 -1.69 17.58
CA ASN A 79 -5.84 -0.71 18.15
C ASN A 79 -5.15 0.32 19.05
N SER A 80 -3.98 0.01 19.61
CA SER A 80 -3.20 0.97 20.41
C SER A 80 -2.38 1.95 19.56
N GLY A 81 -2.31 1.76 18.25
CA GLY A 81 -1.54 2.62 17.34
C GLY A 81 -2.24 3.91 16.95
N GLU A 82 -1.65 4.57 15.95
CA GLU A 82 -2.08 5.86 15.41
C GLU A 82 -3.18 5.74 14.34
N TYR A 83 -3.47 4.54 13.84
CA TYR A 83 -4.53 4.34 12.86
C TYR A 83 -5.92 4.56 13.48
N ARG A 84 -6.82 5.17 12.71
CA ARG A 84 -8.20 5.48 13.10
C ARG A 84 -9.16 4.99 12.01
N THR A 85 -10.24 4.35 12.43
CA THR A 85 -11.31 3.93 11.51
C THR A 85 -12.07 5.16 11.02
N VAL A 86 -11.92 5.50 9.74
CA VAL A 86 -12.65 6.59 9.09
C VAL A 86 -13.89 6.12 8.31
N PHE A 87 -14.01 4.80 8.10
CA PHE A 87 -15.15 4.16 7.42
C PHE A 87 -15.39 2.78 8.04
N ARG A 88 -16.65 2.46 8.36
CA ARG A 88 -17.08 1.14 8.82
C ARG A 88 -18.55 0.95 8.47
N ASN A 89 -18.87 -0.15 7.79
CA ASN A 89 -20.23 -0.65 7.53
C ASN A 89 -21.25 0.45 7.15
N ASN A 90 -21.24 0.85 5.87
CA ASN A 90 -22.09 1.88 5.25
C ASN A 90 -23.54 1.95 5.78
#